data_AF-A0A373Q4D6-F1
#
_entry.id   AF-A0A373Q4D6-F1
#
_cell.length_a   1.000
_cell.length_b   1.000
_cell.length_c   1.000
_cell.angle_alpha   90.00
_cell.angle_beta   90.00
_cell.angle_gamma   90.00
#
_symmetry.space_group_name_H-M   'P 1'
#
loop_
_entity.id
_entity.type
_entity.pdbx_description
1 polymer ?
#
loop_
_entity_poly.entity_id
_entity_poly.type
_entity_poly.pdbx_seq_one_letter_code
_entity_poly.pdbx_strand_id
1 'polypeptide(L)'
;MDTSETKEIFFNRVEVEKAEHINCDNCFEPVVFMLKDKEHGFSIGLETILKCLFFAVEKGDLPKLPSSWLKQVHQYYRTTLANEEDICYYDYEYYNKK
;
A
#
# COMPACT_ATOMS: atom_id res chain seq x y z
N MET A 1 -21.15 5.92 20.64
CA MET A 1 -20.11 5.24 21.44
C MET A 1 -18.80 5.93 21.12
N ASP A 2 -18.35 6.82 22.01
CA ASP A 2 -17.05 7.48 21.93
C ASP A 2 -16.09 6.61 22.72
N THR A 3 -15.46 5.64 22.05
CA THR A 3 -14.52 4.73 22.69
C THR A 3 -13.15 5.37 22.70
N SER A 4 -12.67 5.69 23.90
CA SER A 4 -11.33 6.23 24.18
C SER A 4 -10.20 5.57 23.38
N GLU A 5 -10.30 4.25 23.13
CA GLU A 5 -9.34 3.47 22.32
C GLU A 5 -9.15 4.01 20.90
N THR A 6 -10.21 4.55 20.28
CA THR A 6 -10.13 5.08 18.91
C THR A 6 -9.31 6.38 18.84
N LYS A 7 -9.12 7.08 19.96
CA LYS A 7 -8.32 8.32 20.01
C LYS A 7 -6.84 8.02 20.22
N GLU A 8 -6.51 7.00 21.01
CA GLU A 8 -5.11 6.64 21.33
C GLU A 8 -4.29 6.25 20.10
N ILE A 9 -4.91 5.54 19.14
CA ILE A 9 -4.25 5.14 17.88
C ILE A 9 -3.73 6.34 17.07
N PHE A 10 -4.35 7.52 17.20
CA PHE A 10 -3.91 8.73 16.48
C PHE A 10 -2.68 9.40 17.12
N PHE A 11 -2.42 9.14 18.40
CA PHE A 11 -1.27 9.68 19.14
C PHE A 11 -0.05 8.74 19.12
N ASN A 12 -0.27 7.46 18.83
CA ASN A 12 0.78 6.46 18.70
C ASN A 12 1.17 6.24 17.22
N ARG A 13 1.61 7.31 16.57
CA ARG A 13 2.01 7.26 15.16
C ARG A 13 3.29 6.46 15.00
N VAL A 14 3.31 5.62 13.98
CA VAL A 14 4.49 4.86 13.63
C VAL A 14 5.46 5.68 12.79
N GLU A 15 6.75 5.51 13.06
CA GLU A 15 7.83 6.06 12.25
C GLU A 15 8.50 4.94 11.46
N VAL A 16 8.87 5.26 10.21
CA VAL A 16 9.69 4.36 9.40
C VAL A 16 11.14 4.56 9.84
N GLU A 17 11.61 3.75 10.80
CA GLU A 17 13.00 3.82 11.27
C GLU A 17 13.98 3.36 10.17
N LYS A 18 13.62 2.30 9.43
CA LYS A 18 14.47 1.72 8.37
C LYS A 18 13.64 0.93 7.37
N ALA A 19 13.98 1.04 6.09
CA ALA A 19 13.48 0.16 5.04
C ALA A 19 14.67 -0.59 4.43
N GLU A 20 14.63 -1.92 4.45
CA GLU A 20 15.66 -2.77 3.85
C GLU A 20 15.04 -3.66 2.78
N HIS A 21 15.74 -3.79 1.65
CA HIS A 21 15.37 -4.76 0.63
C HIS A 21 16.00 -6.10 0.97
N ILE A 22 15.25 -6.95 1.67
CA ILE A 22 15.71 -8.29 2.06
C ILE A 22 15.20 -9.30 1.04
N ASN A 23 16.10 -9.84 0.22
CA ASN A 23 15.81 -11.03 -0.58
C ASN A 23 15.81 -12.23 0.35
N CYS A 24 14.62 -12.66 0.74
CA CYS A 24 14.41 -13.80 1.61
C CYS A 24 13.64 -14.86 0.85
N ASP A 25 14.29 -15.99 0.57
CA ASP A 25 13.75 -17.09 -0.23
C ASP A 25 12.52 -17.77 0.40
N ASN A 26 12.23 -17.46 1.67
CA ASN A 26 11.13 -18.05 2.45
C ASN A 26 10.24 -17.01 3.14
N CYS A 27 10.40 -15.73 2.79
CA CYS A 27 9.54 -14.67 3.29
C CYS A 27 8.37 -14.55 2.32
N PHE A 28 7.16 -14.74 2.85
CA PHE A 28 5.92 -14.75 2.08
C PHE A 28 5.66 -13.46 1.28
N GLU A 29 6.44 -12.40 1.52
CA GLU A 29 6.39 -11.15 0.76
C GLU A 29 7.79 -10.67 0.29
N PRO A 30 7.88 -10.11 -0.94
CA PRO A 30 9.14 -9.64 -1.53
C PRO A 30 9.68 -8.35 -0.92
N VAL A 31 8.84 -7.56 -0.24
CA VAL A 31 9.23 -6.32 0.44
C VAL A 31 8.50 -6.25 1.78
N VAL A 32 9.26 -6.04 2.84
CA VAL A 32 8.75 -5.90 4.21
C VAL A 32 9.29 -4.61 4.81
N PHE A 33 8.42 -3.84 5.45
CA PHE A 33 8.76 -2.61 6.14
C PHE A 33 8.74 -2.87 7.63
N MET A 34 9.81 -2.46 8.32
CA MET A 34 9.85 -2.49 9.78
C MET A 34 9.36 -1.14 10.31
N LEU A 35 8.42 -1.21 11.23
CA LEU A 35 7.68 -0.10 11.78
C LEU A 35 7.78 -0.17 13.30
N LYS A 36 8.03 0.96 13.95
CA LYS A 36 8.18 1.01 15.40
C LYS A 36 7.54 2.26 15.97
N ASP A 37 6.71 2.05 16.97
CA ASP A 37 6.18 3.13 17.81
C ASP A 37 6.96 3.20 19.13
N LYS A 38 6.42 3.88 20.15
CA LYS A 38 7.11 4.06 21.44
C LYS A 38 7.30 2.76 22.23
N GLU A 39 6.41 1.79 22.06
CA GLU A 39 6.33 0.59 22.90
C GLU A 39 6.41 -0.72 22.08
N HIS A 40 6.03 -0.69 20.81
CA HIS A 40 5.86 -1.88 19.96
C HIS A 40 6.61 -1.75 18.64
N GLY A 41 7.18 -2.88 18.20
CA GLY A 41 7.70 -3.07 16.85
C GLY A 41 6.80 -4.01 16.07
N PHE A 42 6.50 -3.68 14.82
CA PHE A 42 5.74 -4.52 13.91
C PHE A 42 6.30 -4.45 12.50
N SER A 43 5.92 -5.41 11.67
CA SER A 43 6.26 -5.42 10.25
C SER A 43 4.99 -5.29 9.42
N ILE A 44 5.07 -4.56 8.31
CA ILE A 44 4.01 -4.52 7.31
C ILE A 44 4.58 -4.96 5.96
N GLY A 45 3.84 -5.82 5.28
CA GLY A 45 4.16 -6.23 3.92
C GLY A 45 3.67 -5.22 2.88
N LEU A 46 4.32 -5.19 1.73
CA LEU A 46 3.91 -4.35 0.59
C LEU A 46 2.47 -4.64 0.13
N GLU A 47 2.01 -5.90 0.20
CA GLU A 47 0.62 -6.21 -0.18
C GLU A 47 -0.38 -5.43 0.68
N THR A 48 -0.09 -5.32 1.98
CA THR A 48 -0.94 -4.57 2.92
C THR A 48 -0.91 -3.07 2.62
N ILE A 49 0.27 -2.51 2.29
CA ILE A 49 0.39 -1.10 1.89
C ILE A 49 -0.43 -0.81 0.63
N LEU A 50 -0.36 -1.70 -0.38
CA LEU A 50 -1.14 -1.55 -1.61
C LEU A 50 -2.66 -1.60 -1.33
N LYS A 51 -3.12 -2.48 -0.44
CA LYS A 51 -4.53 -2.49 0.01
C LYS A 51 -4.94 -1.16 0.65
N CYS A 52 -4.10 -0.59 1.52
CA CYS A 52 -4.37 0.71 2.13
C CYS A 52 -4.42 1.83 1.09
N LEU A 53 -3.49 1.84 0.13
CA LEU A 53 -3.49 2.80 -0.98
C LEU A 53 -4.78 2.72 -1.80
N PHE A 54 -5.19 1.51 -2.21
CA PHE A 54 -6.39 1.33 -3.02
C PHE A 54 -7.66 1.69 -2.27
N PHE A 55 -7.75 1.38 -0.98
CA PHE A 55 -8.85 1.83 -0.15
C PHE A 55 -8.96 3.37 -0.13
N ALA A 56 -7.86 4.08 0.06
CA ALA A 56 -7.86 5.55 0.08
C ALA A 56 -8.27 6.16 -1.28
N VAL A 57 -7.86 5.54 -2.39
CA VAL A 57 -8.30 5.94 -3.74
C VAL A 57 -9.80 5.69 -3.92
N GLU A 58 -10.29 4.50 -3.56
CA GLU A 58 -11.71 4.14 -3.66
C GLU A 58 -12.61 5.08 -2.84
N LYS A 59 -12.13 5.57 -1.68
CA LYS A 59 -12.84 6.53 -0.85
C LYS A 59 -12.69 7.99 -1.29
N GLY A 60 -11.86 8.26 -2.29
CA GLY A 60 -11.61 9.60 -2.82
C GLY A 60 -10.68 10.45 -1.94
N ASP A 61 -10.01 9.85 -0.95
CA ASP A 61 -8.97 10.50 -0.15
C ASP A 61 -7.68 10.71 -0.96
N LEU A 62 -7.51 9.91 -2.02
CA LEU A 62 -6.42 10.02 -3.00
C LEU A 62 -6.97 10.05 -4.44
N PRO A 63 -6.25 10.69 -5.38
CA PRO A 63 -6.62 10.65 -6.79
C PRO A 63 -6.51 9.24 -7.38
N LYS A 64 -7.27 8.98 -8.44
CA LYS A 64 -7.15 7.74 -9.24
C LYS A 64 -5.72 7.55 -9.74
N LEU A 65 -5.32 6.30 -9.89
CA LEU A 65 -3.97 5.91 -10.32
C LEU A 65 -3.88 5.69 -11.84
N PRO A 66 -2.71 5.84 -12.49
CA PRO A 66 -2.55 5.48 -13.90
C PRO A 66 -2.76 3.98 -14.11
N SER A 67 -3.59 3.59 -15.09
CA SER A 67 -3.87 2.17 -15.38
C SER A 67 -2.62 1.42 -15.82
N SER A 68 -1.68 2.07 -16.52
CA SER A 68 -0.40 1.46 -16.89
C SER A 68 0.47 1.08 -15.69
N TRP A 69 0.47 1.88 -14.63
CA TRP A 69 1.21 1.61 -13.40
C TRP A 69 0.56 0.47 -12.63
N LEU A 70 -0.76 0.53 -12.48
CA LEU A 70 -1.53 -0.50 -11.78
C LEU A 70 -1.33 -1.89 -12.43
N LYS A 71 -1.38 -1.95 -13.77
CA LYS A 71 -1.10 -3.18 -14.53
C LYS A 71 0.30 -3.74 -14.24
N GLN A 72 1.32 -2.89 -14.14
CA GLN A 72 2.67 -3.32 -13.80
C GLN A 72 2.72 -3.89 -12.37
N VAL A 73 2.11 -3.21 -11.40
CA VAL A 73 2.04 -3.69 -10.02
C VAL A 73 1.35 -5.06 -9.92
N HIS A 74 0.22 -5.26 -10.60
CA HIS A 74 -0.45 -6.57 -10.67
C HIS A 74 0.45 -7.65 -11.28
N GLN A 75 1.19 -7.32 -12.35
CA GLN A 75 2.09 -8.27 -12.98
C GLN A 75 3.26 -8.67 -12.06
N TYR A 76 3.83 -7.72 -11.33
CA TYR A 76 4.98 -7.96 -10.45
C TYR A 76 4.59 -8.69 -9.16
N TYR A 77 3.48 -8.31 -8.54
CA TYR A 77 3.09 -8.78 -7.21
C TYR A 77 1.93 -9.78 -7.22
N ARG A 78 1.40 -10.13 -8.40
CA ARG A 78 0.27 -11.06 -8.58
C ARG A 78 -0.94 -10.72 -7.68
N THR A 79 -1.15 -9.43 -7.43
CA THR A 79 -2.25 -8.97 -6.60
C THR A 79 -3.57 -9.04 -7.38
N THR A 80 -4.67 -9.35 -6.71
CA THR A 80 -6.04 -9.39 -7.30
C THR A 80 -6.88 -8.20 -6.83
N LEU A 81 -6.25 -7.03 -6.71
CA LEU A 81 -6.82 -5.90 -5.99
C LEU A 81 -7.82 -5.08 -6.84
N ALA A 82 -9.10 -5.21 -6.47
CA ALA A 82 -10.27 -4.35 -6.73
C ALA A 82 -10.68 -4.05 -8.20
N ASN A 83 -11.95 -3.67 -8.38
CA ASN A 83 -12.55 -3.31 -9.67
C ASN A 83 -11.85 -2.08 -10.27
N GLU A 84 -11.23 -2.24 -11.44
CA GLU A 84 -10.30 -1.26 -12.04
C GLU A 84 -10.91 0.14 -12.28
N GLU A 85 -12.23 0.24 -12.49
CA GLU A 85 -12.89 1.48 -12.90
C GLU A 85 -12.89 2.59 -11.83
N ASP A 86 -12.94 2.23 -10.54
CA ASP A 86 -12.98 3.19 -9.44
C ASP A 86 -11.58 3.63 -8.98
N ILE A 87 -10.57 2.81 -9.25
CA ILE A 87 -9.21 3.00 -8.74
C ILE A 87 -8.24 3.60 -9.77
N CYS A 88 -8.51 3.49 -11.08
CA CYS A 88 -7.58 3.95 -12.10
C CYS A 88 -8.19 4.82 -13.20
N TYR A 89 -7.33 5.51 -13.94
CA TYR A 89 -7.65 6.23 -15.16
C TYR A 89 -6.72 5.79 -16.31
N TYR A 90 -7.21 5.87 -17.55
CA TYR A 90 -6.39 5.56 -18.72
C TYR A 90 -5.36 6.65 -18.99
N ASP A 91 -4.08 6.30 -18.96
CA ASP A 91 -2.96 7.19 -19.24
C ASP A 91 -2.39 6.94 -20.64
N TYR A 92 -3.02 7.55 -21.64
CA TYR A 92 -2.73 7.40 -23.07
C TYR A 92 -1.26 7.61 -23.46
N GLU A 93 -0.54 8.47 -22.73
CA GLU A 93 0.88 8.76 -22.98
C GLU A 93 1.79 7.55 -22.87
N TYR A 94 1.45 6.58 -22.01
CA TYR A 94 2.23 5.36 -21.85
C TYR A 94 2.01 4.38 -23.02
N TYR A 95 0.76 4.27 -23.49
CA TYR A 95 0.39 3.35 -24.56
C TYR A 95 0.83 3.82 -25.95
N ASN A 96 0.98 5.13 -26.15
CA ASN A 96 1.47 5.70 -27.41
C ASN A 96 3.00 5.66 -27.54
N LYS A 97 3.73 5.25 -26.50
CA LYS A 97 5.21 5.14 -26.48
C LYS A 97 5.74 3.72 -26.69
N LYS A 98 4.86 2.72 -26.90
CA LYS A 98 5.23 1.33 -27.18
C LYS A 98 4.97 0.94 -28.62
#